data_AF-A0A4U0ZQW7-F1
#
_entry.id   AF-A0A4U0ZQW7-F1
#
_cell.length_a   1.000
_cell.length_b   1.000
_cell.length_c   1.000
_cell.angle_alpha   90.00
_cell.angle_beta   90.00
_cell.angle_gamma   90.00
#
_symmetry.space_group_name_H-M   'P 1'
#
loop_
_entity.id
_entity.type
_entity.pdbx_description
1 polymer ?
#
loop_
_entity_poly.entity_id
_entity_poly.type
_entity_poly.pdbx_seq_one_letter_code
_entity_poly.pdbx_strand_id
1 'polypeptide(L)'
;MNTPNRKKSILCIDDDKAMHVLLESQLVISGYHSLHAMSGKEALIKIREHQVDLIILDISMPNMDGFQILDQLKMDGSTQDIPVIFLSSLNRENLKVKGLERGADDFIVKPFTGPELIARIKVVLRRNTPKRQPVGDVQGNLEDLGLFELLHMFSFSGKCAVVTFPEMDGELIVGHGFILSVRQGSWKDKEALLRLFFLEKGSFSINYGEREGGRVGSIESLLLYVSSGLDELNEQINVLAPKGSMLHLSSRGEDCHEIAMLKDSFPISLDTLILSMSDSLSANFDFVKEALQNGKITVKR
;
A
#
# COMPACT_ATOMS: atom_id res chain seq x y z
N MET A 1 25.13 0.69 12.63
CA MET A 1 25.97 -0.53 12.69
C MET A 1 25.39 -1.55 11.72
N ASN A 2 26.21 -2.07 10.81
CA ASN A 2 25.81 -2.96 9.72
C ASN A 2 25.66 -4.39 10.28
N THR A 3 24.45 -4.85 10.56
CA THR A 3 24.24 -6.25 10.99
C THR A 3 24.64 -7.19 9.85
N PRO A 4 25.47 -8.21 10.10
CA PRO A 4 25.89 -9.16 9.06
C PRO A 4 24.67 -9.81 8.44
N ASN A 5 24.64 -9.90 7.11
CA ASN A 5 23.54 -10.49 6.35
C ASN A 5 23.44 -11.99 6.67
N ARG A 6 22.64 -12.34 7.69
CA ARG A 6 22.42 -13.73 8.11
C ARG A 6 21.81 -14.53 6.95
N LYS A 7 22.30 -15.74 6.72
CA LYS A 7 21.65 -16.68 5.79
C LYS A 7 20.20 -16.90 6.23
N LYS A 8 19.26 -16.67 5.32
CA LYS A 8 17.84 -16.91 5.55
C LYS A 8 17.61 -18.40 5.79
N SER A 9 16.86 -18.72 6.85
CA SER A 9 16.58 -20.11 7.25
C SER A 9 15.23 -20.57 6.72
N ILE A 10 15.22 -21.69 6.02
CA ILE A 10 14.02 -22.27 5.41
C ILE A 10 13.73 -23.59 6.10
N LEU A 11 12.53 -23.75 6.65
CA LEU A 11 12.08 -24.97 7.28
C LEU A 11 11.30 -25.82 6.29
N CYS A 12 11.82 -27.01 5.99
CA CYS A 12 11.18 -28.02 5.16
C CYS A 12 10.46 -29.04 6.03
N ILE A 13 9.15 -29.16 5.86
CA ILE A 13 8.29 -30.08 6.60
C ILE A 13 7.74 -31.10 5.60
N ASP A 14 8.25 -32.32 5.64
CA ASP A 14 7.90 -33.42 4.75
C ASP A 14 8.28 -34.74 5.44
N ASP A 15 7.47 -35.80 5.32
CA ASP A 15 7.77 -37.09 5.93
C ASP A 15 8.71 -37.97 5.06
N ASP A 16 9.02 -37.52 3.84
CA ASP A 16 9.95 -38.17 2.93
C ASP A 16 11.40 -37.66 3.11
N LYS A 17 12.27 -38.56 3.60
CA LYS A 17 13.71 -38.30 3.74
C LYS A 17 14.40 -37.96 2.42
N ALA A 18 13.96 -38.55 1.30
CA ALA A 18 14.53 -38.26 -0.01
C ALA A 18 14.22 -36.81 -0.43
N MET A 19 13.02 -36.33 -0.10
CA MET A 19 12.65 -34.94 -0.32
C MET A 19 13.50 -33.98 0.52
N HIS A 20 13.79 -34.33 1.78
CA HIS A 20 14.71 -33.54 2.60
C HIS A 20 16.12 -33.44 1.99
N VAL A 21 16.70 -34.55 1.51
CA VAL A 21 18.03 -34.52 0.86
C VAL A 21 18.00 -33.64 -0.39
N LEU A 22 16.94 -33.75 -1.20
CA LEU A 22 16.76 -32.91 -2.39
C LEU A 22 16.67 -31.43 -2.00
N LEU A 23 15.79 -31.07 -1.08
CA LEU A 23 15.58 -29.68 -0.64
C LEU A 23 16.85 -29.11 -0.01
N GLU A 24 17.53 -29.85 0.86
CA GLU A 24 18.80 -29.44 1.47
C GLU A 24 19.82 -29.07 0.40
N SER A 25 20.01 -29.94 -0.61
CA SER A 25 20.95 -29.68 -1.70
C SER A 25 20.64 -28.38 -2.45
N GLN A 26 19.38 -28.16 -2.83
CA GLN A 26 18.97 -26.98 -3.60
C GLN A 26 19.09 -25.69 -2.78
N LEU A 27 18.69 -25.74 -1.51
CA LEU A 27 18.68 -24.60 -0.61
C LEU A 27 20.09 -24.16 -0.23
N VAL A 28 20.96 -25.12 0.12
CA VAL A 28 22.35 -24.82 0.50
C VAL A 28 23.14 -24.25 -0.68
N ILE A 29 23.01 -24.84 -1.88
CA ILE A 29 23.64 -24.32 -3.12
C ILE A 29 23.17 -22.89 -3.40
N SER A 30 21.92 -22.58 -3.08
CA SER A 30 21.33 -21.25 -3.29
C SER A 30 21.60 -20.25 -2.15
N GLY A 31 22.42 -20.63 -1.16
CA GLY A 31 22.87 -19.74 -0.08
C GLY A 31 21.92 -19.65 1.12
N TYR A 32 20.91 -20.51 1.21
CA TYR A 32 19.99 -20.60 2.34
C TYR A 32 20.51 -21.55 3.42
N HIS A 33 20.02 -21.37 4.65
CA HIS A 33 20.17 -22.36 5.72
C HIS A 33 18.93 -23.28 5.70
N SER A 34 19.13 -24.59 5.64
CA SER A 34 18.05 -25.56 5.54
C SER A 34 17.78 -26.20 6.90
N LEU A 35 16.54 -26.07 7.38
CA LEU A 35 16.02 -26.76 8.55
C LEU A 35 15.03 -27.81 8.07
N HIS A 36 14.95 -28.95 8.74
CA HIS A 36 14.12 -30.08 8.32
C HIS A 36 13.25 -30.57 9.45
N ALA A 37 12.02 -30.96 9.20
CA ALA A 37 11.14 -31.58 10.19
C ALA A 37 10.33 -32.71 9.53
N MET A 38 10.36 -33.89 10.14
CA MET A 38 9.67 -35.09 9.66
C MET A 38 8.19 -35.13 10.06
N SER A 39 7.72 -34.15 10.83
CA SER A 39 6.35 -34.07 11.32
C SER A 39 5.97 -32.64 11.73
N GLY A 40 4.68 -32.33 11.77
CA GLY A 40 4.19 -31.05 12.27
C GLY A 40 4.60 -30.75 13.72
N LYS A 41 4.66 -31.78 14.58
CA LYS A 41 5.12 -31.61 15.97
C LYS A 41 6.59 -31.20 16.04
N GLU A 42 7.45 -31.84 15.25
CA GLU A 42 8.87 -31.46 15.15
C GLU A 42 9.01 -30.05 14.56
N ALA A 43 8.20 -29.71 13.56
CA ALA A 43 8.21 -28.39 12.94
C ALA A 43 7.90 -27.29 13.96
N LEU A 44 6.85 -27.45 14.78
CA LEU A 44 6.48 -26.48 15.82
C LEU A 44 7.58 -26.30 16.88
N ILE A 45 8.30 -27.37 17.23
CA ILE A 45 9.47 -27.28 18.12
C ILE A 45 10.57 -26.45 17.45
N LYS A 46 10.92 -26.75 16.20
CA LYS A 46 11.98 -26.05 15.47
C LYS A 46 11.67 -24.58 15.22
N ILE A 47 10.41 -24.22 14.97
CA ILE A 47 10.00 -22.83 14.79
C ILE A 47 10.19 -22.03 16.08
N ARG A 48 10.08 -22.66 17.26
CA ARG A 48 10.33 -22.00 18.55
C ARG A 48 11.82 -21.88 18.87
N GLU A 49 12.63 -22.84 18.43
CA GLU A 49 14.07 -22.90 18.72
C GLU A 49 14.91 -22.11 17.71
N HIS A 50 14.40 -21.92 16.49
CA HIS A 50 15.10 -21.28 15.40
C HIS A 50 14.26 -20.17 14.77
N GLN A 51 14.92 -19.07 14.41
CA GLN A 51 14.28 -18.06 13.56
C GLN A 51 14.13 -18.62 12.15
N VAL A 52 12.89 -18.89 11.74
CA VAL A 52 12.51 -19.39 10.41
C VAL A 52 12.04 -18.22 9.54
N ASP A 53 12.58 -18.11 8.33
CA ASP A 53 12.27 -17.04 7.38
C ASP A 53 11.24 -17.46 6.31
N LEU A 54 11.08 -18.78 6.07
CA LEU A 54 10.08 -19.37 5.17
C LEU A 54 9.86 -20.84 5.52
N ILE A 55 8.63 -21.33 5.34
CA ILE A 55 8.27 -22.74 5.50
C ILE A 55 7.91 -23.35 4.14
N ILE A 56 8.49 -24.50 3.83
CA ILE A 56 8.05 -25.38 2.75
C ILE A 56 7.31 -26.54 3.42
N LEU A 57 6.04 -26.71 3.11
CA LEU A 57 5.16 -27.64 3.81
C LEU A 57 4.55 -28.65 2.84
N ASP A 58 4.78 -29.93 3.08
CA ASP A 58 4.04 -30.98 2.38
C ASP A 58 2.59 -31.07 2.88
N ILE A 59 1.66 -31.22 1.95
CA ILE A 59 0.24 -31.40 2.28
C ILE A 59 -0.05 -32.85 2.69
N SER A 60 0.64 -33.80 2.07
CA SER A 60 0.30 -35.22 2.08
C SER A 60 1.16 -36.00 3.09
N MET A 61 1.21 -35.54 4.34
CA MET A 61 1.91 -36.25 5.41
C MET A 61 0.98 -37.24 6.15
N PRO A 62 1.47 -38.42 6.55
CA PRO A 62 0.75 -39.33 7.41
C PRO A 62 0.57 -38.74 8.80
N ASN A 63 -0.64 -38.87 9.35
CA ASN A 63 -1.08 -38.46 10.70
C ASN A 63 -1.42 -36.97 10.90
N MET A 64 -0.99 -36.04 10.03
CA MET A 64 -1.33 -34.62 10.16
C MET A 64 -1.42 -33.96 8.79
N ASP A 65 -2.58 -33.38 8.48
CA ASP A 65 -2.82 -32.67 7.22
C ASP A 65 -2.00 -31.36 7.22
N GLY A 66 -1.24 -31.10 6.16
CA GLY A 66 -0.49 -29.85 6.02
C GLY A 66 -1.38 -28.61 6.15
N PHE A 67 -2.67 -28.70 5.82
CA PHE A 67 -3.61 -27.61 6.09
C PHE A 67 -3.80 -27.32 7.58
N GLN A 68 -3.79 -28.33 8.45
CA GLN A 68 -3.92 -28.13 9.90
C GLN A 68 -2.69 -27.45 10.50
N ILE A 69 -1.50 -27.77 9.98
CA ILE A 69 -0.27 -27.10 10.38
C ILE A 69 -0.32 -25.64 9.96
N LEU A 70 -0.75 -25.34 8.72
CA LEU A 70 -0.94 -23.97 8.26
C LEU A 70 -1.92 -23.21 9.17
N ASP A 71 -3.09 -23.79 9.46
CA ASP A 71 -4.10 -23.15 10.32
C ASP A 71 -3.48 -22.80 11.70
N GLN A 72 -2.71 -23.72 12.32
CA GLN A 72 -2.02 -23.45 13.58
C GLN A 72 -0.98 -22.34 13.49
N LEU A 73 -0.19 -22.32 12.42
CA LEU A 73 0.84 -21.29 12.19
C LEU A 73 0.21 -19.91 12.03
N LYS A 74 -0.94 -19.82 11.34
CA LYS A 74 -1.65 -18.55 11.10
C LYS A 74 -2.46 -18.07 12.30
N MET A 75 -2.81 -18.95 13.24
CA MET A 75 -3.50 -18.56 14.48
C MET A 75 -2.56 -18.07 15.59
N ASP A 76 -1.26 -18.37 15.51
CA ASP A 76 -0.26 -17.94 16.49
C ASP A 76 0.43 -16.64 16.02
N GLY A 77 0.27 -15.57 16.81
CA GLY A 77 0.80 -14.25 16.50
C GLY A 77 2.33 -14.20 16.33
N SER A 78 3.07 -15.18 16.85
CA SER A 78 4.52 -15.28 16.68
C SER A 78 4.94 -15.95 15.37
N THR A 79 4.04 -16.67 14.71
CA THR A 79 4.34 -17.44 13.48
C THR A 79 3.47 -17.08 12.29
N GLN A 80 2.40 -16.31 12.49
CA GLN A 80 1.42 -15.96 11.45
C GLN A 80 2.03 -15.28 10.23
N ASP A 81 3.10 -14.51 10.43
CA ASP A 81 3.80 -13.75 9.39
C ASP A 81 4.87 -14.58 8.68
N ILE A 82 5.17 -15.80 9.15
CA ILE A 82 6.13 -16.67 8.46
C ILE A 82 5.46 -17.16 7.16
N PRO A 83 6.09 -16.93 6.01
CA PRO A 83 5.49 -17.30 4.75
C PRO A 83 5.55 -18.81 4.53
N VAL A 84 4.49 -19.36 3.93
CA VAL A 84 4.33 -20.79 3.72
C VAL A 84 4.15 -21.09 2.24
N ILE A 85 5.02 -21.94 1.69
CA ILE A 85 4.88 -22.53 0.36
C ILE A 85 4.44 -23.97 0.52
N PHE A 86 3.29 -24.33 -0.04
CA PHE A 86 2.89 -25.72 -0.12
C PHE A 86 3.68 -26.46 -1.19
N LEU A 87 4.07 -27.69 -0.88
CA LEU A 87 4.66 -28.64 -1.81
C LEU A 87 3.74 -29.87 -1.86
N SER A 88 3.26 -30.29 -3.03
CA SER A 88 2.32 -31.43 -3.07
C SER A 88 2.41 -32.25 -4.35
N SER A 89 2.27 -33.56 -4.23
CA SER A 89 2.09 -34.49 -5.36
C SER A 89 0.69 -34.44 -5.97
N LEU A 90 -0.28 -33.80 -5.31
CA LEU A 90 -1.66 -33.75 -5.76
C LEU A 90 -1.88 -32.52 -6.65
N ASN A 91 -1.86 -32.73 -7.97
CA ASN A 91 -2.20 -31.69 -8.95
C ASN A 91 -3.73 -31.53 -9.10
N ARG A 92 -4.42 -31.10 -8.03
CA ARG A 92 -5.84 -30.73 -8.10
C ARG A 92 -5.98 -29.23 -7.94
N GLU A 93 -6.53 -28.54 -8.94
CA GLU A 93 -6.76 -27.08 -8.90
C GLU A 93 -7.47 -26.64 -7.62
N ASN A 94 -8.44 -27.44 -7.14
CA ASN A 94 -9.18 -27.18 -5.90
C ASN A 94 -8.29 -27.13 -4.65
N LEU A 95 -7.19 -27.89 -4.59
CA LEU A 95 -6.29 -27.86 -3.43
C LEU A 95 -5.40 -26.63 -3.43
N LYS A 96 -4.98 -26.18 -4.61
CA LYS A 96 -4.22 -24.95 -4.78
C LYS A 96 -5.06 -23.74 -4.34
N VAL A 97 -6.30 -23.64 -4.82
CA VAL A 97 -7.23 -22.58 -4.43
C VAL A 97 -7.45 -22.59 -2.92
N LYS A 98 -7.77 -23.77 -2.35
CA LYS A 98 -8.01 -23.94 -0.91
C LYS A 98 -6.81 -23.55 -0.05
N GLY A 99 -5.58 -23.84 -0.50
CA GLY A 99 -4.37 -23.48 0.24
C GLY A 99 -4.10 -21.98 0.24
N LEU A 100 -4.30 -21.32 -0.90
CA LEU A 100 -4.16 -19.87 -1.01
C LEU A 100 -5.23 -19.14 -0.20
N GLU A 101 -6.49 -19.60 -0.24
CA GLU A 101 -7.59 -19.05 0.57
C GLU A 101 -7.35 -19.19 2.09
N ARG A 102 -6.55 -20.17 2.50
CA ARG A 102 -6.15 -20.40 3.90
C ARG A 102 -4.89 -19.62 4.32
N GLY A 103 -4.36 -18.78 3.43
CA GLY A 103 -3.23 -17.91 3.72
C GLY A 103 -1.85 -18.52 3.44
N ALA A 104 -1.74 -19.55 2.60
CA ALA A 104 -0.45 -19.92 2.01
C ALA A 104 -0.03 -18.88 0.97
N ASP A 105 1.27 -18.64 0.86
CA ASP A 105 1.84 -17.60 -0.01
C ASP A 105 2.10 -18.09 -1.44
N ASP A 106 2.35 -19.39 -1.61
CA ASP A 106 2.51 -20.03 -2.92
C ASP A 106 2.27 -21.55 -2.82
N PHE A 107 2.21 -22.20 -3.97
CA PHE A 107 1.99 -23.63 -4.13
C PHE A 107 2.86 -24.19 -5.26
N ILE A 108 3.54 -25.31 -4.98
CA ILE A 108 4.42 -26.03 -5.91
C ILE A 108 3.92 -27.47 -6.05
N VAL A 109 3.69 -27.90 -7.29
CA VAL A 109 3.31 -29.27 -7.63
C VAL A 109 4.59 -30.10 -7.83
N LYS A 110 4.65 -31.30 -7.22
CA LYS A 110 5.68 -32.31 -7.50
C LYS A 110 5.31 -33.04 -8.83
N PRO A 111 6.25 -33.31 -9.75
CA PRO A 111 7.67 -32.99 -9.69
C PRO A 111 7.95 -31.52 -10.04
N PHE A 112 8.93 -30.93 -9.37
CA PHE A 112 9.41 -29.57 -9.60
C PHE A 112 10.89 -29.58 -9.98
N THR A 113 11.37 -28.48 -10.57
CA THR A 113 12.80 -28.30 -10.81
C THR A 113 13.44 -27.46 -9.71
N GLY A 114 14.73 -27.67 -9.44
CA GLY A 114 15.50 -26.83 -8.51
C GLY A 114 15.39 -25.33 -8.82
N PRO A 115 15.59 -24.88 -10.08
CA PRO A 115 15.40 -23.49 -10.46
C PRO A 115 13.98 -22.94 -10.19
N GLU A 116 12.93 -23.73 -10.43
CA GLU A 116 11.55 -23.33 -10.13
C GLU A 116 11.37 -23.11 -8.62
N LEU A 117 11.79 -24.07 -7.80
CA LEU A 117 11.70 -23.99 -6.34
C LEU A 117 12.37 -22.72 -5.83
N ILE A 118 13.62 -22.47 -6.26
CA ILE A 118 14.40 -21.31 -5.82
C ILE A 118 13.79 -20.00 -6.31
N ALA A 119 13.24 -19.96 -7.53
CA ALA A 119 12.57 -18.77 -8.04
C ALA A 119 11.34 -18.41 -7.19
N ARG A 120 10.52 -19.40 -6.83
CA ARG A 120 9.33 -19.19 -5.98
C ARG A 120 9.69 -18.77 -4.57
N ILE A 121 10.69 -19.41 -3.95
CA ILE A 121 11.24 -19.01 -2.66
C ILE A 121 11.71 -17.55 -2.70
N LYS A 122 12.45 -17.14 -3.74
CA LYS A 122 12.90 -15.75 -3.89
C LYS A 122 11.74 -14.77 -4.00
N VAL A 123 10.69 -15.11 -4.75
CA VAL A 123 9.50 -14.25 -4.90
C VAL A 123 8.77 -14.12 -3.57
N VAL A 124 8.50 -15.23 -2.88
CA VAL A 124 7.81 -15.24 -1.59
C VAL A 124 8.62 -14.52 -0.53
N LEU A 125 9.91 -14.81 -0.42
CA LEU A 125 10.80 -14.06 0.48
C LEU A 125 10.84 -12.59 0.09
N ARG A 126 10.87 -12.19 -1.19
CA ARG A 126 10.86 -10.77 -1.56
C ARG A 126 9.57 -10.06 -1.13
N ARG A 127 8.42 -10.74 -1.20
CA ARG A 127 7.12 -10.22 -0.76
C ARG A 127 7.03 -10.11 0.78
N ASN A 128 7.58 -11.11 1.48
CA ASN A 128 7.46 -11.25 2.94
C ASN A 128 8.71 -10.86 3.73
N THR A 129 9.80 -10.47 3.06
CA THR A 129 10.82 -9.67 3.72
C THR A 129 10.14 -8.34 3.97
N PRO A 130 10.04 -7.86 5.22
CA PRO A 130 9.81 -6.45 5.42
C PRO A 130 10.92 -5.79 4.60
N LYS A 131 10.57 -5.09 3.49
CA LYS A 131 11.53 -4.23 2.77
C LYS A 131 12.43 -3.68 3.85
N ARG A 132 13.74 -4.02 3.82
CA ARG A 132 14.75 -3.50 4.76
C ARG A 132 14.26 -2.11 5.11
N GLN A 133 13.88 -1.90 6.38
CA GLN A 133 13.49 -0.58 6.83
C GLN A 133 14.50 0.36 6.19
N PRO A 134 14.09 1.28 5.30
CA PRO A 134 14.89 2.46 5.17
C PRO A 134 14.82 3.04 6.58
N VAL A 135 15.89 2.85 7.33
CA VAL A 135 16.21 3.74 8.43
C VAL A 135 16.50 5.05 7.71
N GLY A 136 15.44 5.83 7.51
CA GLY A 136 15.41 6.98 6.64
C GLY A 136 14.02 7.19 6.06
N ASP A 137 13.60 8.45 6.04
CA ASP A 137 12.40 8.88 5.35
C ASP A 137 12.44 8.41 3.90
N VAL A 138 11.42 7.69 3.42
CA VAL A 138 11.32 7.40 1.98
C VAL A 138 10.82 8.66 1.31
N GLN A 139 11.66 9.28 0.50
CA GLN A 139 11.30 10.45 -0.28
C GLN A 139 10.97 10.08 -1.72
N GLY A 140 10.02 10.76 -2.32
CA GLY A 140 9.66 10.60 -3.72
C GLY A 140 8.85 11.78 -4.25
N ASN A 141 8.45 11.71 -5.52
CA ASN A 141 7.59 12.70 -6.17
C ASN A 141 6.24 12.04 -6.52
N LEU A 142 5.14 12.75 -6.26
CA LEU A 142 3.80 12.31 -6.64
C LEU A 142 3.60 12.22 -8.16
N GLU A 143 4.36 12.96 -8.96
CA GLU A 143 4.30 12.88 -10.42
C GLU A 143 4.78 11.52 -10.96
N ASP A 144 5.66 10.84 -10.22
CA ASP A 144 6.22 9.54 -10.62
C ASP A 144 5.36 8.35 -10.16
N LEU A 145 4.73 8.48 -8.99
CA LEU A 145 4.04 7.38 -8.29
C LEU A 145 2.52 7.57 -8.24
N GLY A 146 2.05 8.80 -8.07
CA GLY A 146 0.66 9.13 -7.78
C GLY A 146 0.26 8.87 -6.32
N LEU A 147 -0.65 9.69 -5.80
CA LEU A 147 -1.15 9.56 -4.42
C LEU A 147 -2.03 8.32 -4.25
N PHE A 148 -2.77 7.91 -5.29
CA PHE A 148 -3.56 6.68 -5.31
C PHE A 148 -2.69 5.45 -5.07
N GLU A 149 -1.62 5.30 -5.86
CA GLU A 149 -0.71 4.16 -5.76
C GLU A 149 0.03 4.17 -4.42
N LEU A 150 0.40 5.36 -3.94
CA LEU A 150 0.99 5.54 -2.62
C LEU A 150 0.08 4.99 -1.52
N LEU A 151 -1.21 5.32 -1.53
CA LEU A 151 -2.17 4.80 -0.55
C LEU A 151 -2.42 3.30 -0.71
N HIS A 152 -2.53 2.80 -1.94
CA HIS A 152 -2.66 1.36 -2.19
C HIS A 152 -1.50 0.55 -1.60
N MET A 153 -0.26 1.04 -1.67
CA MET A 153 0.87 0.38 -1.03
C MET A 153 0.67 0.19 0.48
N PHE A 154 -0.04 1.10 1.16
CA PHE A 154 -0.34 0.97 2.58
C PHE A 154 -1.50 0.02 2.87
N SER A 155 -2.54 -0.02 2.01
CA SER A 155 -3.60 -1.03 2.08
C SER A 155 -3.04 -2.45 2.10
N PHE A 156 -2.14 -2.77 1.17
CA PHE A 156 -1.59 -4.12 1.04
C PHE A 156 -0.51 -4.46 2.07
N SER A 157 0.23 -3.46 2.55
CA SER A 157 1.34 -3.71 3.48
C SER A 157 0.92 -3.74 4.94
N GLY A 158 -0.24 -3.16 5.29
CA GLY A 158 -0.71 -3.03 6.68
C GLY A 158 0.19 -2.15 7.57
N LYS A 159 1.21 -1.50 6.98
CA LYS A 159 2.23 -0.75 7.72
C LYS A 159 1.68 0.57 8.26
N CYS A 160 2.20 0.96 9.40
CA CYS A 160 1.98 2.27 9.99
C CYS A 160 3.03 3.27 9.51
N ALA A 161 2.59 4.44 9.06
CA ALA A 161 3.47 5.51 8.61
C ALA A 161 2.82 6.88 8.71
N VAL A 162 3.66 7.90 8.81
CA VAL A 162 3.31 9.29 8.53
C VAL A 162 3.85 9.63 7.14
N VAL A 163 2.98 10.13 6.27
CA VAL A 163 3.34 10.67 4.95
C VAL A 163 3.16 12.17 5.01
N THR A 164 4.23 12.92 4.75
CA THR A 164 4.21 14.38 4.71
C THR A 164 4.37 14.89 3.29
N PHE A 165 3.64 15.95 2.97
CA PHE A 165 3.64 16.62 1.68
C PHE A 165 3.98 18.10 1.87
N PRO A 166 5.27 18.47 1.86
CA PRO A 166 5.71 19.81 2.26
C PRO A 166 5.07 20.93 1.44
N GLU A 167 5.01 20.78 0.11
CA GLU A 167 4.49 21.80 -0.80
C GLU A 167 2.96 21.96 -0.70
N MET A 168 2.27 20.95 -0.15
CA MET A 168 0.82 20.95 0.02
C MET A 168 0.40 21.33 1.44
N ASP A 169 1.35 21.60 2.35
CA ASP A 169 1.12 21.64 3.80
C ASP A 169 0.28 20.43 4.28
N GLY A 170 0.63 19.26 3.75
CA GLY A 170 -0.12 18.03 3.89
C GLY A 170 0.51 17.04 4.86
N GLU A 171 -0.31 16.35 5.63
CA GLU A 171 0.10 15.22 6.45
C GLU A 171 -0.98 14.13 6.41
N LEU A 172 -0.54 12.89 6.32
CA LEU A 172 -1.39 11.71 6.31
C LEU A 172 -0.79 10.67 7.25
N ILE A 173 -1.59 10.15 8.18
CA ILE A 173 -1.21 9.06 9.05
C ILE A 173 -2.01 7.82 8.63
N VAL A 174 -1.29 6.75 8.27
CA VAL A 174 -1.86 5.47 7.85
C VAL A 174 -1.42 4.37 8.79
N GLY A 175 -2.26 3.34 8.94
CA GLY A 175 -1.93 2.16 9.73
C GLY A 175 -2.98 1.06 9.58
N HIS A 176 -2.51 -0.19 9.48
CA HIS A 176 -3.36 -1.38 9.43
C HIS A 176 -4.46 -1.33 8.34
N GLY A 177 -4.20 -0.69 7.19
CA GLY A 177 -5.17 -0.54 6.10
C GLY A 177 -6.15 0.64 6.27
N PHE A 178 -5.95 1.48 7.27
CA PHE A 178 -6.80 2.65 7.55
C PHE A 178 -6.03 3.96 7.40
N ILE A 179 -6.78 5.02 7.07
CA ILE A 179 -6.33 6.39 7.28
C ILE A 179 -6.75 6.78 8.70
N LEU A 180 -5.74 7.02 9.55
CA LEU A 180 -5.92 7.36 10.96
C LEU A 180 -6.12 8.85 11.16
N SER A 181 -5.45 9.66 10.33
CA SER A 181 -5.57 11.12 10.31
C SER A 181 -5.14 11.63 8.94
N VAL A 182 -5.73 12.74 8.52
CA VAL A 182 -5.31 13.47 7.31
C VAL A 182 -5.53 14.96 7.53
N ARG A 183 -4.56 15.77 7.09
CA ARG A 183 -4.56 17.23 7.17
C ARG A 183 -4.01 17.82 5.88
N GLN A 184 -4.58 18.94 5.47
CA GLN A 184 -4.05 19.81 4.42
C GLN A 184 -4.27 21.25 4.88
N GLY A 185 -3.21 21.97 5.28
CA GLY A 185 -3.36 23.28 5.90
C GLY A 185 -4.21 23.23 7.18
N SER A 186 -5.29 24.00 7.19
CA SER A 186 -6.31 24.00 8.25
C SER A 186 -7.37 22.90 8.09
N TRP A 187 -7.43 22.23 6.94
CA TRP A 187 -8.43 21.21 6.63
C TRP A 187 -8.06 19.87 7.25
N LYS A 188 -9.09 19.07 7.58
CA LYS A 188 -8.95 17.72 8.13
C LYS A 188 -9.90 16.73 7.46
N ASP A 189 -9.70 15.44 7.74
CA ASP A 189 -10.58 14.35 7.34
C ASP A 189 -10.82 14.30 5.82
N LYS A 190 -12.04 13.99 5.39
CA LYS A 190 -12.39 13.77 3.98
C LYS A 190 -12.09 14.97 3.07
N GLU A 191 -12.28 16.19 3.58
CA GLU A 191 -12.00 17.41 2.81
C GLU A 191 -10.50 17.60 2.59
N ALA A 192 -9.68 17.38 3.62
CA ALA A 192 -8.23 17.40 3.46
C ALA A 192 -7.76 16.33 2.47
N LEU A 193 -8.35 15.15 2.52
CA LEU A 193 -8.02 14.07 1.59
C LEU A 193 -8.32 14.47 0.14
N LEU A 194 -9.53 14.97 -0.14
CA LEU A 194 -9.89 15.46 -1.48
C LEU A 194 -8.92 16.54 -1.98
N ARG A 195 -8.53 17.49 -1.12
CA ARG A 195 -7.59 18.57 -1.46
C ARG A 195 -6.18 18.06 -1.80
N LEU A 196 -5.67 17.07 -1.07
CA LEU A 196 -4.39 16.44 -1.39
C LEU A 196 -4.43 15.73 -2.75
N PHE A 197 -5.53 15.05 -3.05
CA PHE A 197 -5.75 14.40 -4.34
C PHE A 197 -5.94 15.40 -5.48
N PHE A 198 -6.55 16.55 -5.23
CA PHE A 198 -6.74 17.59 -6.24
C PHE A 198 -5.43 18.29 -6.64
N LEU A 199 -4.49 18.44 -5.70
CA LEU A 199 -3.17 19.05 -5.95
C LEU A 199 -2.25 18.17 -6.81
N GLU A 200 -2.30 16.85 -6.57
CA GLU A 200 -1.71 15.77 -7.38
C GLU A 200 -0.21 15.91 -7.75
N LYS A 201 0.52 16.81 -7.07
CA LYS A 201 1.93 17.16 -7.37
C LYS A 201 2.70 17.49 -6.11
N GLY A 202 4.03 17.37 -6.20
CA GLY A 202 4.95 17.73 -5.13
C GLY A 202 5.68 16.52 -4.56
N SER A 203 6.59 16.81 -3.64
CA SER A 203 7.36 15.77 -2.97
C SER A 203 6.56 15.15 -1.84
N PHE A 204 6.88 13.90 -1.52
CA PHE A 204 6.39 13.24 -0.33
C PHE A 204 7.54 12.63 0.45
N SER A 205 7.37 12.52 1.77
CA SER A 205 8.29 11.79 2.65
C SER A 205 7.48 10.83 3.52
N ILE A 206 7.93 9.57 3.62
CA ILE A 206 7.30 8.53 4.43
C ILE A 206 8.18 8.22 5.62
N ASN A 207 7.67 8.47 6.82
CA ASN A 207 8.26 8.07 8.08
C ASN A 207 7.51 6.86 8.64
N TYR A 208 8.14 5.68 8.60
CA TYR A 208 7.54 4.46 9.14
C TYR A 208 7.66 4.42 10.66
N GLY A 209 6.57 4.06 11.33
CA GLY A 209 6.55 3.90 12.78
C GLY A 209 5.13 3.73 13.30
N GLU A 210 5.02 3.16 14.50
CA GLU A 210 3.73 3.14 15.18
C GLU A 210 3.31 4.56 15.55
N ARG A 211 2.05 4.85 15.26
CA ARG A 211 1.40 6.12 15.54
C ARG A 211 -0.03 5.84 15.97
N GLU A 212 -0.43 6.46 17.06
CA GLU A 212 -1.82 6.51 17.46
C GLU A 212 -2.52 7.66 16.74
N GLY A 213 -3.77 7.43 16.35
CA GLY A 213 -4.62 8.40 15.69
C GLY A 213 -6.07 7.96 15.76
N GLY A 214 -6.98 8.81 15.28
CA GLY A 214 -8.38 8.44 15.12
C GLY A 214 -8.57 7.38 14.02
N ARG A 215 -9.81 7.22 13.56
CA ARG A 215 -10.12 6.46 12.35
C ARG A 215 -10.99 7.31 11.45
N VAL A 216 -10.41 7.80 10.35
CA VAL A 216 -11.14 8.53 9.31
C VAL A 216 -11.94 7.55 8.44
N GLY A 217 -11.33 6.42 8.08
CA GLY A 217 -11.95 5.35 7.27
C GLY A 217 -10.93 4.35 6.75
N SER A 218 -11.39 3.26 6.12
CA SER A 218 -10.49 2.34 5.41
C SER A 218 -9.95 3.04 4.16
N ILE A 219 -8.72 2.72 3.76
CA ILE A 219 -8.11 3.31 2.58
C ILE A 219 -8.99 3.05 1.34
N GLU A 220 -9.51 1.84 1.16
CA GLU A 220 -10.34 1.48 0.00
C GLU A 220 -11.64 2.31 -0.06
N SER A 221 -12.33 2.45 1.08
CA SER A 221 -13.57 3.21 1.16
C SER A 221 -13.37 4.70 0.87
N LEU A 222 -12.24 5.26 1.31
CA LEU A 222 -11.91 6.66 1.11
C LEU A 222 -11.40 6.91 -0.31
N LEU A 223 -10.66 5.98 -0.91
CA LEU A 223 -10.27 6.06 -2.31
C LEU A 223 -11.48 6.01 -3.24
N LEU A 224 -12.48 5.18 -2.94
CA LEU A 224 -13.74 5.16 -3.68
C LEU A 224 -14.46 6.52 -3.57
N TYR A 225 -14.55 7.08 -2.37
CA TYR A 225 -15.12 8.41 -2.14
C TYR A 225 -14.39 9.51 -2.93
N VAL A 226 -13.07 9.51 -2.89
CA VAL A 226 -12.23 10.47 -3.62
C VAL A 226 -12.41 10.33 -5.12
N SER A 227 -12.41 9.11 -5.65
CA SER A 227 -12.62 8.86 -7.08
C SER A 227 -13.93 9.48 -7.56
N SER A 228 -15.03 9.20 -6.86
CA SER A 228 -16.34 9.77 -7.22
C SER A 228 -16.37 11.29 -7.11
N GLY A 229 -15.78 11.86 -6.05
CA GLY A 229 -15.73 13.31 -5.88
C GLY A 229 -14.87 14.03 -6.91
N LEU A 230 -13.71 13.46 -7.26
CA LEU A 230 -12.83 14.02 -8.28
C LEU A 230 -13.38 13.86 -9.69
N ASP A 231 -14.05 12.76 -10.02
CA ASP A 231 -14.69 12.58 -11.33
C ASP A 231 -15.76 13.65 -11.55
N GLU A 232 -16.61 13.88 -10.54
CA GLU A 232 -17.62 14.94 -10.57
C GLU A 232 -17.00 16.34 -10.70
N LEU A 233 -15.94 16.63 -9.94
CA LEU A 233 -15.23 17.91 -10.04
C LEU A 233 -14.56 18.09 -11.40
N ASN A 234 -13.88 17.07 -11.92
CA ASN A 234 -13.16 17.12 -13.20
C ASN A 234 -14.12 17.30 -14.38
N GLU A 235 -15.29 16.67 -14.35
CA GLU A 235 -16.32 16.88 -15.37
C GLU A 235 -16.76 18.34 -15.39
N GLN A 236 -17.04 18.91 -14.22
CA GLN A 236 -17.47 20.31 -14.13
C GLN A 236 -16.35 21.31 -14.47
N ILE A 237 -15.10 21.06 -14.04
CA ILE A 237 -13.93 21.89 -14.34
C ILE A 237 -13.71 21.99 -15.85
N ASN A 238 -13.73 20.85 -16.55
CA ASN A 238 -13.51 20.83 -18.00
C ASN A 238 -14.58 21.61 -18.78
N VAL A 239 -15.81 21.67 -18.25
CA VAL A 239 -16.89 22.49 -18.82
C VAL A 239 -16.64 23.98 -18.62
N LEU A 240 -16.12 24.38 -17.45
CA LEU A 240 -15.92 25.79 -17.11
C LEU A 240 -14.67 26.41 -17.71
N ALA A 241 -13.52 25.75 -17.56
CA ALA A 241 -12.24 26.24 -18.04
C ALA A 241 -11.36 25.05 -18.46
N PRO A 242 -11.10 24.87 -19.77
CA PRO A 242 -10.21 23.81 -20.24
C PRO A 242 -8.85 23.86 -19.53
N LYS A 243 -8.23 22.69 -19.30
CA LYS A 243 -6.90 22.58 -18.68
C LYS A 243 -5.90 23.56 -19.31
N GLY A 244 -5.17 24.29 -18.46
CA GLY A 244 -4.19 25.30 -18.86
C GLY A 244 -4.76 26.70 -19.13
N SER A 245 -6.07 26.89 -19.04
CA SER A 245 -6.68 28.23 -19.15
C SER A 245 -6.36 29.08 -17.92
N MET A 246 -6.18 30.38 -18.14
CA MET A 246 -5.97 31.35 -17.06
C MET A 246 -7.23 32.18 -16.83
N LEU A 247 -7.57 32.34 -15.57
CA LEU A 247 -8.66 33.20 -15.11
C LEU A 247 -8.13 34.62 -14.97
N HIS A 248 -8.95 35.59 -15.38
CA HIS A 248 -8.69 37.01 -15.26
C HIS A 248 -9.82 37.69 -14.51
N LEU A 249 -9.45 38.58 -13.60
CA LEU A 249 -10.38 39.44 -12.88
C LEU A 249 -11.00 40.47 -13.83
N SER A 250 -12.33 40.65 -13.74
CA SER A 250 -13.03 41.75 -14.42
C SER A 250 -13.23 42.93 -13.46
N SER A 251 -13.59 44.10 -13.98
CA SER A 251 -13.96 45.26 -13.16
C SER A 251 -15.15 45.02 -12.23
N ARG A 252 -16.01 44.01 -12.51
CA ARG A 252 -17.13 43.62 -11.64
C ARG A 252 -16.72 42.65 -10.52
N GLY A 253 -15.53 42.06 -10.62
CA GLY A 253 -15.02 41.13 -9.62
C GLY A 253 -14.49 41.82 -8.37
N GLU A 254 -14.13 43.10 -8.46
CA GLU A 254 -13.64 43.90 -7.32
C GLU A 254 -14.70 44.13 -6.24
N ASP A 255 -16.00 44.04 -6.60
CA ASP A 255 -17.12 44.18 -5.67
C ASP A 255 -17.37 42.90 -4.83
N CYS A 256 -16.70 41.79 -5.14
CA CYS A 256 -16.90 40.50 -4.46
C CYS A 256 -15.78 40.27 -3.44
N HIS A 257 -16.11 40.21 -2.15
CA HIS A 257 -15.12 40.17 -1.07
C HIS A 257 -14.08 39.05 -1.24
N GLU A 258 -14.50 37.79 -1.47
CA GLU A 258 -13.56 36.67 -1.63
C GLU A 258 -12.64 36.82 -2.85
N ILE A 259 -13.16 37.31 -3.98
CA ILE A 259 -12.37 37.51 -5.21
C ILE A 259 -11.41 38.70 -5.04
N ALA A 260 -11.86 39.76 -4.39
CA ALA A 260 -11.07 40.96 -4.14
C ALA A 260 -9.85 40.69 -3.25
N MET A 261 -9.96 39.74 -2.30
CA MET A 261 -8.82 39.31 -1.48
C MET A 261 -7.74 38.60 -2.29
N LEU A 262 -8.07 38.07 -3.47
CA LEU A 262 -7.17 37.33 -4.36
C LEU A 262 -6.75 38.14 -5.60
N LYS A 263 -7.12 39.43 -5.67
CA LYS A 263 -6.91 40.28 -6.86
C LYS A 263 -5.45 40.27 -7.37
N ASP A 264 -4.49 40.25 -6.44
CA ASP A 264 -3.06 40.34 -6.75
C ASP A 264 -2.49 39.00 -7.24
N SER A 265 -3.26 37.92 -7.16
CA SER A 265 -2.90 36.59 -7.67
C SER A 265 -3.36 36.36 -9.11
N PHE A 266 -4.18 37.25 -9.69
CA PHE A 266 -4.60 37.14 -11.09
C PHE A 266 -3.50 37.65 -12.06
N PRO A 267 -3.31 36.99 -13.22
CA PRO A 267 -4.04 35.83 -13.71
C PRO A 267 -3.66 34.54 -12.99
N ILE A 268 -4.67 33.72 -12.68
CA ILE A 268 -4.54 32.50 -11.87
C ILE A 268 -5.19 31.31 -12.58
N SER A 269 -4.71 30.09 -12.33
CA SER A 269 -5.43 28.90 -12.82
C SER A 269 -6.71 28.67 -12.00
N LEU A 270 -7.67 27.95 -12.59
CA LEU A 270 -8.90 27.55 -11.87
C LEU A 270 -8.58 26.72 -10.63
N ASP A 271 -7.65 25.77 -10.74
CA ASP A 271 -7.27 24.88 -9.65
C ASP A 271 -6.68 25.67 -8.46
N THR A 272 -5.77 26.61 -8.74
CA THR A 272 -5.14 27.42 -7.69
C THR A 272 -6.17 28.37 -7.05
N LEU A 273 -7.10 28.93 -7.82
CA LEU A 273 -8.19 29.75 -7.28
C LEU A 273 -9.07 28.94 -6.31
N ILE A 274 -9.58 27.78 -6.74
CA ILE A 274 -10.45 26.92 -5.93
C ILE A 274 -9.75 26.49 -4.63
N LEU A 275 -8.46 26.16 -4.71
CA LEU A 275 -7.69 25.71 -3.54
C LEU A 275 -7.40 26.82 -2.54
N SER A 276 -7.28 28.07 -3.01
CA SER A 276 -6.99 29.24 -2.17
C SER A 276 -8.19 29.73 -1.33
N MET A 277 -9.40 29.23 -1.62
CA MET A 277 -10.64 29.62 -0.95
C MET A 277 -10.92 28.81 0.32
N SER A 278 -11.70 29.41 1.22
CA SER A 278 -11.94 28.95 2.59
C SER A 278 -13.07 27.97 2.80
N ASP A 279 -13.87 27.64 1.77
CA ASP A 279 -14.94 26.64 1.86
C ASP A 279 -14.52 25.28 1.27
N SER A 280 -15.43 24.30 1.27
CA SER A 280 -15.15 22.99 0.66
C SER A 280 -14.84 23.13 -0.83
N LEU A 281 -14.10 22.18 -1.40
CA LEU A 281 -13.80 22.18 -2.85
C LEU A 281 -15.06 22.33 -3.71
N SER A 282 -16.14 21.64 -3.35
CA SER A 282 -17.43 21.74 -4.04
C SER A 282 -18.05 23.14 -3.95
N ALA A 283 -18.07 23.75 -2.76
CA ALA A 283 -18.63 25.08 -2.56
C ALA A 283 -17.81 26.16 -3.26
N ASN A 284 -16.47 26.07 -3.18
CA ASN A 284 -15.56 26.95 -3.91
C ASN A 284 -15.78 26.83 -5.42
N PHE A 285 -15.98 25.61 -5.92
CA PHE A 285 -16.27 25.37 -7.32
C PHE A 285 -17.59 26.03 -7.76
N ASP A 286 -18.67 25.82 -7.01
CA ASP A 286 -19.97 26.43 -7.29
C ASP A 286 -19.90 27.96 -7.27
N PHE A 287 -19.13 28.53 -6.34
CA PHE A 287 -18.87 29.97 -6.29
C PHE A 287 -18.14 30.46 -7.54
N VAL A 288 -17.06 29.79 -7.96
CA VAL A 288 -16.29 30.21 -9.15
C VAL A 288 -17.14 30.08 -10.42
N LYS A 289 -17.96 29.04 -10.51
CA LYS A 289 -18.94 28.85 -11.58
C LYS A 289 -19.91 30.03 -11.67
N GLU A 290 -20.50 30.43 -10.55
CA GLU A 290 -21.39 31.58 -10.48
C GLU A 290 -20.65 32.88 -10.85
N ALA A 291 -19.40 33.05 -10.37
CA ALA A 291 -18.57 34.21 -10.69
C ALA A 291 -18.26 34.32 -12.19
N LEU A 292 -18.03 33.20 -12.87
CA LEU A 292 -17.87 33.13 -14.33
C LEU A 292 -19.17 33.47 -15.06
N GLN A 293 -20.30 32.89 -14.64
CA GLN A 293 -21.61 33.15 -15.25
C GLN A 293 -22.04 34.62 -15.14
N ASN A 294 -21.73 35.24 -14.00
CA ASN A 294 -22.02 36.65 -13.73
C ASN A 294 -20.96 37.61 -14.32
N GLY A 295 -19.94 37.07 -14.99
CA GLY A 295 -18.88 37.85 -15.63
C GLY A 295 -17.93 38.57 -14.67
N LYS A 296 -17.88 38.16 -13.39
CA LYS A 296 -16.93 38.68 -12.39
C LYS A 296 -15.50 38.22 -12.68
N ILE A 297 -15.37 37.01 -13.22
CA ILE A 297 -14.11 36.40 -13.67
C ILE A 297 -14.28 36.00 -15.14
N THR A 298 -13.20 36.00 -15.93
CA THR A 298 -13.20 35.60 -17.34
C THR A 298 -12.10 34.60 -17.62
N VAL A 299 -12.35 33.66 -18.54
CA VAL A 299 -11.37 32.68 -18.99
C VAL A 299 -10.66 33.22 -20.24
N LYS A 300 -9.34 33.29 -20.24
CA LYS A 300 -8.54 33.49 -21.46
C LYS A 300 -7.69 32.25 -21.75
N ARG A 301 -7.63 31.92 -23.03
CA ARG A 301 -6.72 30.90 -23.58
C ARG A 301 -5.40 31.52 -23.96
#